data_AF-A0A7Y8V242-F1
#
_entry.id   AF-A0A7Y8V242-F1
#
_cell.length_a   1.000
_cell.length_b   1.000
_cell.length_c   1.000
_cell.angle_alpha   90.00
_cell.angle_beta   90.00
_cell.angle_gamma   90.00
#
_symmetry.space_group_name_H-M   'P 1'
#
loop_
_entity.id
_entity.type
_entity.pdbx_description
1 polymer ?
#
loop_
_entity_poly.entity_id
_entity_poly.type
_entity_poly.pdbx_seq_one_letter_code
_entity_poly.pdbx_strand_id
1 'polypeptide(L)'
;MATAERQAKQSEVKKKPSQHRVQNTYLQRHVGHTLVCLLNSKTKVKGKLLEYDTYTLLLETPEGEEFLVFKHHIELIKKIKAE
;
A
#
# COMPACT_ATOMS: atom_id res chain seq x y z
N MET A 1 -36.66 30.64 5.04
CA MET A 1 -35.18 30.53 5.00
C MET A 1 -34.68 29.82 6.26
N ALA A 2 -34.76 28.49 6.32
CA ALA A 2 -34.36 27.72 7.50
C ALA A 2 -33.94 26.27 7.16
N THR A 3 -33.33 26.07 6.00
CA THR A 3 -33.02 24.72 5.48
C THR A 3 -31.53 24.49 5.15
N ALA A 4 -30.64 25.42 5.52
CA ALA A 4 -29.24 25.38 5.10
C ALA A 4 -28.22 24.85 6.14
N GLU A 5 -28.59 24.56 7.40
CA GLU A 5 -27.58 24.39 8.47
C GLU A 5 -27.58 23.03 9.22
N ARG A 6 -28.29 22.01 8.75
CA ARG A 6 -28.41 20.72 9.49
C ARG A 6 -27.55 19.56 8.99
N GLN A 7 -26.64 19.74 8.02
CA GLN A 7 -25.82 18.64 7.49
C GLN A 7 -24.30 18.83 7.65
N ALA A 8 -23.84 19.65 8.61
CA ALA A 8 -22.42 19.85 8.90
C ALA A 8 -21.92 19.12 10.18
N LYS A 9 -22.59 18.06 10.65
CA LYS A 9 -22.18 17.27 11.82
C LYS A 9 -22.44 15.77 11.66
N GLN A 10 -21.81 15.14 10.67
CA GLN A 10 -21.61 13.70 10.70
C GLN A 10 -20.26 13.40 11.37
N SER A 11 -20.31 13.30 12.70
CA SER A 11 -19.51 12.41 13.54
C SER A 11 -18.14 11.98 13.01
N GLU A 12 -17.07 12.64 13.48
CA GLU A 12 -15.74 12.02 13.56
C GLU A 12 -15.77 10.89 14.60
N VAL A 13 -16.38 9.77 14.24
CA VAL A 13 -16.20 8.52 14.97
C VAL A 13 -14.71 8.19 14.83
N LYS A 14 -13.95 8.29 15.93
CA LYS A 14 -12.57 7.79 16.00
C LYS A 14 -12.59 6.31 15.63
N LYS A 15 -12.40 6.00 14.34
CA LYS A 15 -12.39 4.64 13.82
C LYS A 15 -11.28 3.90 14.57
N LYS A 16 -11.64 2.79 15.21
CA LYS A 16 -10.64 1.87 15.79
C LYS A 16 -9.59 1.58 14.71
N PRO A 17 -8.30 1.49 15.07
CA PRO A 17 -7.25 1.22 14.10
C PRO A 17 -7.62 -0.05 13.31
N SER A 18 -7.66 0.06 11.99
CA SER A 18 -8.06 -1.05 11.12
C SER A 18 -7.14 -2.25 11.34
N GLN A 19 -7.67 -3.44 11.06
CA GLN A 19 -6.81 -4.62 10.87
C GLN A 19 -5.70 -4.24 9.87
N HIS A 20 -4.46 -4.69 10.14
CA HIS A 20 -3.29 -4.37 9.32
C HIS A 20 -2.90 -2.88 9.24
N ARG A 21 -3.23 -2.03 10.23
CA ARG A 21 -2.90 -0.59 10.22
C ARG A 21 -1.45 -0.29 9.83
N VAL A 22 -0.47 -0.99 10.41
CA VAL A 22 0.96 -0.74 10.15
C VAL A 22 1.30 -1.03 8.69
N GLN A 23 0.85 -2.17 8.17
CA GLN A 23 1.04 -2.57 6.78
C GLN A 23 0.40 -1.56 5.83
N ASN A 24 -0.86 -1.20 6.06
CA ASN A 24 -1.57 -0.24 5.21
C ASN A 24 -0.90 1.14 5.25
N THR A 25 -0.52 1.62 6.43
CA THR A 25 0.18 2.91 6.57
C THR A 25 1.52 2.90 5.82
N TYR A 26 2.25 1.77 5.90
CA TYR A 26 3.50 1.61 5.18
C TYR A 26 3.27 1.60 3.67
N LEU A 27 2.38 0.76 3.15
CA LEU A 27 2.13 0.64 1.72
C LEU A 27 1.57 1.94 1.13
N GLN A 28 0.59 2.57 1.80
CA GLN A 28 0.01 3.85 1.39
C GLN A 28 1.08 4.95 1.26
N ARG A 29 2.03 5.02 2.20
CA ARG A 29 3.13 6.00 2.15
C ARG A 29 4.08 5.75 0.97
N HIS A 30 4.14 4.52 0.48
CA HIS A 30 5.13 4.10 -0.51
C HIS A 30 4.56 3.81 -1.90
N VAL A 31 3.28 4.07 -2.14
CA VAL A 31 2.72 4.12 -3.49
C VAL A 31 3.51 5.15 -4.31
N GLY A 32 3.92 4.77 -5.51
CA GLY A 32 4.76 5.56 -6.40
C GLY A 32 6.28 5.46 -6.13
N HIS A 33 6.70 4.77 -5.07
CA HIS A 33 8.12 4.57 -4.76
C HIS A 33 8.62 3.17 -5.15
N THR A 34 9.91 3.06 -5.44
CA THR A 34 10.58 1.77 -5.68
C THR A 34 10.75 0.98 -4.38
N LEU A 35 10.17 -0.21 -4.37
CA LEU A 35 10.27 -1.19 -3.29
C LEU A 35 11.05 -2.43 -3.75
N VAL A 36 11.54 -3.19 -2.78
CA VAL A 36 11.99 -4.57 -2.96
C VAL A 36 11.19 -5.48 -2.08
N CYS A 37 10.57 -6.48 -2.68
CA CYS A 37 9.95 -7.60 -2.00
C CYS A 37 10.93 -8.79 -2.02
N LEU A 38 11.33 -9.27 -0.84
CA LEU A 38 11.99 -10.56 -0.71
C LEU A 38 10.89 -11.61 -0.56
N LEU A 39 10.87 -12.58 -1.48
CA LEU A 39 9.93 -13.69 -1.43
C LEU A 39 10.47 -14.83 -0.56
N ASN A 40 9.58 -15.70 -0.09
CA ASN A 40 9.94 -16.89 0.68
C ASN A 40 10.91 -17.82 -0.08
N SER A 41 10.93 -17.75 -1.41
CA SER A 41 11.87 -18.45 -2.30
C SER A 41 13.29 -17.85 -2.31
N LYS A 42 13.53 -16.77 -1.56
CA LYS A 42 14.74 -15.93 -1.60
C LYS A 42 14.91 -15.11 -2.88
N THR A 43 13.95 -15.15 -3.80
CA THR A 43 13.87 -14.25 -4.96
C THR A 43 13.59 -12.82 -4.51
N LYS A 44 14.21 -11.84 -5.17
CA LYS A 44 13.93 -10.41 -4.95
C LYS A 44 13.16 -9.86 -6.14
N VAL A 45 12.01 -9.25 -5.87
CA VAL A 45 11.25 -8.48 -6.86
C VAL A 45 11.45 -7.00 -6.56
N LYS A 46 12.05 -6.25 -7.49
CA LYS A 46 12.28 -4.81 -7.38
C LYS A 46 11.36 -4.11 -8.36
N GLY A 47 10.56 -3.17 -7.88
CA GLY A 47 9.66 -2.41 -8.73
C GLY A 47 9.01 -1.25 -7.99
N LYS A 48 8.44 -0.31 -8.75
CA LYS A 48 7.63 0.79 -8.24
C LYS A 48 6.28 0.24 -7.78
N LEU A 49 5.87 0.54 -6.55
CA LEU A 49 4.54 0.16 -6.08
C LEU A 49 3.48 1.02 -6.76
N LEU A 50 2.62 0.41 -7.56
CA LEU A 50 1.51 1.09 -8.22
C LEU A 50 0.26 1.09 -7.35
N GLU A 51 -0.14 -0.09 -6.87
CA GLU A 51 -1.32 -0.29 -6.05
C GLU A 51 -1.14 -1.50 -5.12
N TYR A 52 -1.99 -1.58 -4.09
CA TYR A 52 -2.11 -2.77 -3.26
C TYR A 52 -3.54 -2.95 -2.80
N ASP A 53 -3.93 -4.20 -2.60
CA ASP A 53 -5.20 -4.55 -1.95
C ASP A 53 -4.95 -5.32 -0.66
N THR A 54 -5.93 -6.08 -0.17
CA THR A 54 -5.78 -6.93 1.01
C THR A 54 -4.71 -8.02 0.84
N TYR A 55 -4.59 -8.63 -0.35
CA TYR A 55 -3.84 -9.86 -0.60
C TYR A 55 -2.62 -9.71 -1.50
N THR A 56 -2.53 -8.63 -2.27
CA THR A 56 -1.56 -8.46 -3.36
C THR A 56 -0.92 -7.07 -3.36
N LEU A 57 0.22 -6.99 -4.04
CA LEU A 57 0.90 -5.75 -4.44
C LEU A 57 1.06 -5.76 -5.96
N LEU A 58 0.78 -4.65 -6.62
CA LEU A 58 1.11 -4.44 -8.03
C LEU A 58 2.41 -3.63 -8.11
N LEU A 59 3.45 -4.23 -8.68
CA LEU A 59 4.76 -3.60 -8.87
C LEU A 59 5.06 -3.45 -10.36
N GLU A 60 5.66 -2.33 -10.75
CA GLU A 60 6.13 -2.07 -12.12
C GLU A 60 7.66 -1.99 -12.15
N THR A 61 8.31 -2.68 -13.09
CA THR A 61 9.76 -2.60 -13.29
C THR A 61 10.15 -1.36 -14.10
N PRO A 62 11.43 -0.94 -14.08
CA PRO A 62 11.91 0.13 -14.95
C PRO A 62 11.68 -0.12 -16.44
N GLU A 63 11.60 -1.38 -16.86
CA GLU A 63 11.33 -1.82 -18.23
C GLU A 63 9.85 -1.76 -18.61
N GLY A 64 8.96 -1.42 -17.66
CA GLY A 64 7.51 -1.32 -17.87
C GLY A 64 6.76 -2.65 -17.73
N GLU A 65 7.39 -3.69 -17.16
CA GLU A 65 6.72 -4.96 -16.87
C GLU A 65 6.00 -4.89 -15.52
N GLU A 66 4.77 -5.43 -15.47
CA GLU A 66 3.97 -5.47 -14.25
C GLU A 66 4.02 -6.84 -13.57
N PHE A 67 4.22 -6.83 -12.26
CA PHE A 67 4.25 -8.01 -11.40
C PHE A 67 3.16 -7.89 -10.33
N LEU A 68 2.20 -8.82 -10.37
CA LEU A 68 1.24 -9.01 -9.29
C LEU A 68 1.82 -9.98 -8.25
N VAL A 69 2.19 -9.46 -7.08
CA VAL A 69 2.86 -10.24 -6.03
C VAL A 69 1.90 -10.51 -4.88
N PHE A 70 1.66 -11.79 -4.59
CA PHE A 70 0.83 -12.19 -3.45
C PHE A 70 1.56 -12.05 -2.12
N LYS A 71 0.94 -11.39 -1.15
CA LYS A 71 1.53 -11.09 0.16
C LYS A 71 1.92 -12.32 0.98
N HIS A 72 1.24 -13.46 0.79
CA HIS A 72 1.59 -14.71 1.48
C HIS A 72 2.94 -15.29 1.03
N HIS A 73 3.44 -14.88 -0.14
CA HIS A 73 4.77 -15.23 -0.62
C HIS A 73 5.86 -14.23 -0.20
N ILE A 74 5.51 -13.11 0.43
CA ILE A 74 6.45 -12.03 0.76
C ILE A 74 6.97 -12.22 2.18
N GLU A 75 8.28 -12.40 2.31
CA GLU A 75 9.00 -12.48 3.60
C GLU A 75 9.28 -11.06 4.14
N LEU A 76 9.67 -10.13 3.26
CA LEU A 76 10.08 -8.77 3.64
C LEU A 76 9.79 -7.76 2.53
N ILE A 77 9.31 -6.57 2.91
CA ILE A 77 9.18 -5.40 2.04
C ILE A 77 10.13 -4.31 2.53
N LYS A 78 10.96 -3.77 1.63
CA LYS A 78 11.85 -2.63 1.95
C LYS A 78 11.77 -1.55 0.87
N LYS A 79 11.78 -0.28 1.28
CA LYS A 79 11.98 0.86 0.39
C LYS A 79 13.45 0.95 0.00
N ILE A 80 13.74 1.13 -1.29
CA ILE A 80 15.07 1.57 -1.72
C ILE A 80 15.10 3.10 -1.70
N LYS A 81 16.14 3.67 -1.11
CA LYS A 81 16.43 5.10 -1.26
C LYS A 81 16.94 5.29 -2.69
N ALA A 82 16.33 6.20 -3.45
CA ALA A 82 16.94 6.63 -4.71
C ALA A 82 18.32 7.21 -4.35
N GLU A 83 19.37 6.67 -4.97
CA GLU A 83 20.72 7.24 -4.93
C GLU A 83 20.75 8.55 -5.73
#